data_AF-A0A0F9BD93-F1
#
_entry.id   AF-A0A0F9BD93-F1
#
_cell.length_a   1.000
_cell.length_b   1.000
_cell.length_c   1.000
_cell.angle_alpha   90.00
_cell.angle_beta   90.00
_cell.angle_gamma   90.00
#
_symmetry.space_group_name_H-M   'P 1'
#
loop_
_entity.id
_entity.type
_entity.pdbx_description
1 polymer ?
#
loop_
_entity_poly.entity_id
_entity_poly.type
_entity_poly.pdbx_seq_one_letter_code
_entity_poly.pdbx_strand_id
1 'polypeptide(L)'
;MAITQKGNINIMNFSLLELLSIALLVLGYFLLKRKNTPIGLRLFFCTFFMFSIALYVLYTVSDYFTGEGINNAVIYHITQSMEGAGYADFKGLITVSITVLALGLFLSYWMIAKPGQRPSGRINYAYVAVAAIIASLLLNPASADLYDLFLKPSPANSMESGKGDFYKYYRQSPLKRIGEKKNLVFIYAESLERTYFDESIFPGLITGLRELESRSTTFTNVRQVNNTTWTIAGLVSSQCGLPLFTPSGGNALSGMGT
;
A
#
# COMPACT_ATOMS: atom_id res chain seq x y z
N MET A 1 -5.56 8.90 -13.09
CA MET A 1 -7.00 8.79 -13.41
C MET A 1 -7.29 7.31 -13.48
N ALA A 2 -7.81 6.75 -12.38
CA ALA A 2 -8.06 5.32 -12.29
C ALA A 2 -9.06 4.93 -13.38
N ILE A 3 -8.74 3.89 -14.15
CA ILE A 3 -9.75 3.15 -14.89
C ILE A 3 -10.80 2.79 -13.85
N THR A 4 -11.97 3.41 -13.97
CA THR A 4 -13.16 3.07 -13.21
C THR A 4 -13.50 1.64 -13.59
N GLN A 5 -12.97 0.67 -12.83
CA GLN A 5 -13.52 -0.68 -12.78
C GLN A 5 -14.93 -0.56 -12.24
N LYS A 6 -15.85 -0.37 -13.18
CA LYS A 6 -17.27 -0.32 -12.96
C LYS A 6 -17.71 -1.69 -12.44
N GLY A 7 -17.91 -1.77 -11.13
CA GLY A 7 -18.93 -2.62 -10.51
C GLY A 7 -18.90 -4.11 -10.83
N ASN A 8 -17.77 -4.77 -10.64
CA ASN A 8 -17.79 -6.10 -10.06
C ASN A 8 -17.06 -6.01 -8.73
N ILE A 9 -17.76 -6.30 -7.64
CA ILE A 9 -17.13 -6.65 -6.38
C ILE A 9 -16.33 -7.90 -6.71
N ASN A 10 -15.08 -7.74 -7.16
CA ASN A 10 -14.13 -8.83 -7.18
C ASN A 10 -14.13 -9.34 -5.74
N ILE A 11 -14.66 -10.56 -5.57
CA ILE A 11 -14.62 -11.27 -4.31
C ILE A 11 -13.15 -11.20 -3.90
N MET A 12 -12.86 -10.49 -2.80
CA MET A 12 -11.51 -10.40 -2.26
C MET A 12 -10.98 -11.82 -2.17
N ASN A 13 -10.00 -12.17 -3.00
CA ASN A 13 -9.35 -13.47 -2.94
C ASN A 13 -8.42 -13.42 -1.74
N PHE A 14 -8.99 -13.66 -0.56
CA PHE A 14 -8.23 -13.69 0.67
C PHE A 14 -7.17 -14.80 0.58
N SER A 15 -5.93 -14.46 0.89
CA SER A 15 -4.90 -15.47 1.05
C SER A 15 -5.24 -16.41 2.22
N LEU A 16 -4.70 -17.63 2.21
CA LEU A 16 -4.88 -18.57 3.33
C LEU A 16 -4.44 -17.96 4.67
N LEU A 17 -3.41 -17.11 4.65
CA LEU A 17 -2.88 -16.43 5.83
C LEU A 17 -3.86 -15.36 6.35
N GLU A 18 -4.50 -14.61 5.46
CA GLU A 18 -5.53 -13.64 5.83
C GLU A 18 -6.75 -14.32 6.46
N LEU A 19 -7.24 -15.39 5.84
CA LEU A 19 -8.36 -16.17 6.40
C LEU A 19 -8.01 -16.73 7.77
N LEU A 20 -6.79 -17.26 7.94
CA LEU A 20 -6.30 -17.76 9.22
C LEU A 20 -6.22 -16.65 10.26
N SER A 21 -5.71 -15.46 9.90
CA SER A 21 -5.65 -14.32 10.81
C SER A 21 -7.03 -13.86 11.26
N ILE A 22 -8.01 -13.77 10.34
CA ILE A 22 -9.41 -13.43 10.67
C ILE A 22 -10.01 -14.51 11.58
N ALA A 23 -9.79 -15.79 11.27
CA ALA A 23 -10.28 -16.90 12.09
C ALA A 23 -9.72 -16.85 13.51
N LEU A 24 -8.43 -16.54 13.68
CA LEU A 24 -7.79 -16.37 14.98
C LEU A 24 -8.33 -15.15 15.74
N LEU A 25 -8.58 -14.03 15.05
CA LEU A 25 -9.19 -12.84 15.63
C LEU A 25 -10.57 -13.14 16.22
N VAL A 26 -11.41 -13.83 15.44
CA VAL A 26 -12.77 -14.25 15.82
C VAL A 26 -12.73 -15.27 16.95
N LEU A 27 -11.86 -16.28 16.85
CA LEU A 27 -11.66 -17.29 17.89
C LEU A 27 -11.25 -16.65 19.22
N GLY A 28 -10.27 -15.73 19.20
CA GLY A 28 -9.82 -15.01 20.38
C GLY A 28 -10.96 -14.23 21.05
N TYR A 29 -11.77 -13.53 20.24
CA TYR A 29 -12.92 -12.77 20.75
C TYR A 29 -13.93 -13.68 21.46
N PHE A 30 -14.33 -14.79 20.82
CA PHE A 30 -15.29 -15.73 21.40
C PHE A 30 -14.76 -16.41 22.67
N LEU A 31 -13.49 -16.84 22.68
CA LEU A 31 -12.87 -17.48 23.83
C LEU A 31 -12.84 -16.54 25.05
N LEU A 32 -12.51 -15.26 24.84
CA LEU A 32 -12.44 -14.29 25.93
C LEU A 32 -13.84 -13.86 26.41
N LYS A 33 -14.79 -13.66 25.48
CA LYS A 33 -16.18 -13.26 25.77
C LYS A 33 -16.95 -14.31 26.57
N ARG A 34 -16.64 -15.61 26.40
CA ARG A 34 -17.35 -16.71 27.07
C ARG A 34 -17.11 -16.76 28.59
N LYS A 35 -15.99 -16.19 29.08
CA LYS A 35 -15.56 -16.28 30.49
C LYS A 35 -15.69 -14.95 31.23
N ASN A 36 -15.84 -15.05 32.55
CA ASN A 36 -15.69 -13.89 33.43
C ASN A 36 -14.19 -13.59 33.64
N THR A 37 -13.65 -12.70 32.82
CA THR A 37 -12.22 -12.32 32.84
C THR A 37 -12.01 -10.93 33.45
N PRO A 38 -10.85 -10.69 34.07
CA PRO A 38 -10.55 -9.40 34.68
C PRO A 38 -10.62 -8.28 33.64
N ILE A 39 -11.10 -7.11 34.07
CA ILE A 39 -11.29 -5.95 33.19
C ILE A 39 -10.01 -5.54 32.46
N GLY A 40 -8.85 -5.58 33.13
CA GLY A 40 -7.56 -5.23 32.53
C GLY A 40 -7.20 -6.12 31.33
N LEU A 41 -7.47 -7.43 31.40
CA LEU A 41 -7.24 -8.34 30.29
C LEU A 41 -8.19 -8.07 29.11
N ARG A 42 -9.45 -7.74 29.40
CA ARG A 42 -10.43 -7.37 28.38
C ARG A 42 -10.05 -6.07 27.69
N LEU A 43 -9.57 -5.07 28.43
CA LEU A 43 -9.05 -3.83 27.86
C LEU A 43 -7.84 -4.09 26.97
N PHE A 44 -6.85 -4.85 27.45
CA PHE A 44 -5.69 -5.26 26.66
C PHE A 44 -6.12 -5.93 25.34
N PHE A 45 -6.98 -6.94 25.40
CA PHE A 45 -7.47 -7.63 24.21
C PHE A 45 -8.24 -6.70 23.29
N CYS A 46 -9.14 -5.85 23.81
CA CYS A 46 -9.87 -4.86 23.02
C CYS A 46 -8.94 -3.92 22.26
N THR A 47 -7.85 -3.46 22.88
CA THR A 47 -6.87 -2.57 22.23
C THR A 47 -6.22 -3.27 21.04
N PHE A 48 -5.73 -4.50 21.21
CA PHE A 48 -5.11 -5.25 20.12
C PHE A 48 -6.12 -5.71 19.05
N PHE A 49 -7.36 -6.01 19.45
CA PHE A 49 -8.46 -6.29 18.53
C PHE A 49 -8.77 -5.09 17.64
N MET A 50 -8.91 -3.90 18.24
CA MET A 50 -9.12 -2.65 17.49
C MET A 50 -7.93 -2.30 16.60
N PHE A 51 -6.71 -2.50 17.10
CA PHE A 51 -5.50 -2.31 16.31
C PHE A 51 -5.46 -3.23 15.09
N SER A 52 -5.81 -4.52 15.25
CA SER A 52 -5.89 -5.47 14.14
C SER A 52 -6.93 -5.06 13.09
N ILE A 53 -8.12 -4.63 13.52
CA ILE A 53 -9.15 -4.12 12.61
C ILE A 53 -8.65 -2.87 11.87
N ALA A 54 -8.02 -1.93 12.56
CA ALA A 54 -7.47 -0.72 11.95
C ALA A 54 -6.40 -1.06 10.91
N LEU A 55 -5.54 -2.04 11.18
CA LEU A 55 -4.55 -2.55 10.22
C LEU A 55 -5.21 -3.17 8.99
N TYR A 56 -6.26 -3.97 9.15
CA TYR A 56 -7.02 -4.51 8.00
C TYR A 56 -7.67 -3.41 7.15
N VAL A 57 -8.25 -2.40 7.80
CA VAL A 57 -8.84 -1.25 7.09
C VAL A 57 -7.75 -0.49 6.35
N LEU A 58 -6.62 -0.21 7.00
CA LEU A 58 -5.47 0.47 6.37
C LEU A 58 -4.95 -0.31 5.16
N TYR A 59 -4.75 -1.62 5.30
CA TYR A 59 -4.30 -2.49 4.22
C TYR A 59 -5.31 -2.49 3.06
N THR A 60 -6.59 -2.74 3.34
CA THR A 60 -7.63 -2.82 2.29
C THR A 60 -7.77 -1.51 1.53
N VAL A 61 -7.75 -0.37 2.25
CA VAL A 61 -7.81 0.95 1.60
C VAL A 61 -6.54 1.20 0.79
N SER A 62 -5.37 0.84 1.31
CA SER A 62 -4.10 1.00 0.60
C SER A 62 -4.07 0.16 -0.67
N ASP A 63 -4.38 -1.13 -0.55
CA ASP A 63 -4.42 -2.09 -1.65
C ASP A 63 -5.44 -1.71 -2.73
N TYR A 64 -6.58 -1.13 -2.35
CA TYR A 64 -7.54 -0.58 -3.31
C TYR A 64 -6.91 0.48 -4.24
N PHE A 65 -5.97 1.28 -3.75
CA PHE A 65 -5.29 2.32 -4.54
C PHE A 65 -3.99 1.85 -5.18
N THR A 66 -3.23 0.97 -4.53
CA THR A 66 -1.90 0.56 -4.97
C THR A 66 -1.89 -0.77 -5.73
N GLY A 67 -2.83 -1.68 -5.44
CA GLY A 67 -2.81 -3.07 -5.88
C GLY A 67 -1.67 -3.92 -5.28
N GLU A 68 -0.93 -3.36 -4.31
CA GLU A 68 0.25 -3.97 -3.70
C GLU A 68 0.26 -3.81 -2.17
N GLY A 69 -0.89 -3.50 -1.54
CA GLY A 69 -0.95 -3.20 -0.12
C GLY A 69 -0.28 -1.88 0.30
N ILE A 70 0.35 -1.88 1.48
CA ILE A 70 0.97 -0.69 2.10
C ILE A 70 2.43 -0.57 1.64
N ASN A 71 2.71 0.44 0.81
CA ASN A 71 4.05 0.67 0.27
C ASN A 71 4.46 2.16 0.34
N ASN A 72 5.60 2.50 -0.26
CA ASN A 72 6.12 3.87 -0.28
C ASN A 72 5.15 4.89 -0.90
N ALA A 73 4.32 4.49 -1.88
CA ALA A 73 3.32 5.39 -2.46
C ALA A 73 2.25 5.79 -1.43
N VAL A 74 1.85 4.87 -0.54
CA VAL A 74 0.91 5.16 0.56
C VAL A 74 1.51 6.19 1.51
N ILE A 75 2.78 6.02 1.90
CA ILE A 75 3.47 6.98 2.78
C ILE A 75 3.58 8.35 2.11
N TYR A 76 3.92 8.39 0.83
CA TYR A 76 3.96 9.64 0.07
C TYR A 76 2.61 10.34 0.09
N HIS A 77 1.52 9.64 -0.19
CA HIS A 77 0.19 10.26 -0.24
C HIS A 77 -0.38 10.66 1.12
N ILE A 78 0.05 10.02 2.21
CA ILE A 78 -0.31 10.45 3.58
C ILE A 78 0.49 11.70 4.00
N THR A 79 1.75 11.80 3.58
CA THR A 79 2.64 12.90 3.96
C THR A 79 2.48 14.14 3.08
N GLN A 80 2.09 13.96 1.82
CA GLN A 80 1.81 15.04 0.89
C GLN A 80 0.32 15.41 0.90
N SER A 81 -0.01 16.66 0.59
CA SER A 81 -1.41 17.08 0.53
C SER A 81 -2.14 16.36 -0.62
N MET A 82 -3.35 15.89 -0.31
CA MET A 82 -4.30 15.37 -1.30
C MET A 82 -5.29 16.45 -1.75
N GLU A 83 -4.84 17.71 -1.80
CA GLU A 83 -5.68 18.84 -2.16
C GLU A 83 -6.14 18.70 -3.62
N GLY A 84 -7.44 18.90 -3.87
CA GLY A 84 -8.05 18.67 -5.18
C GLY A 84 -8.41 17.20 -5.48
N ALA A 85 -8.21 16.26 -4.55
CA ALA A 85 -8.65 14.89 -4.73
C ALA A 85 -10.18 14.76 -4.78
N GLY A 86 -10.70 13.97 -5.74
CA GLY A 86 -12.13 13.72 -5.91
C GLY A 86 -12.67 12.71 -4.89
N TYR A 87 -12.85 13.12 -3.63
CA TYR A 87 -13.37 12.23 -2.57
C TYR A 87 -14.77 11.68 -2.83
N ALA A 88 -15.54 12.33 -3.70
CA ALA A 88 -16.91 11.92 -4.03
C ALA A 88 -16.97 10.52 -4.66
N ASP A 89 -15.94 10.11 -5.38
CA ASP A 89 -15.87 8.82 -6.05
C ASP A 89 -15.59 7.66 -5.08
N PHE A 90 -15.09 7.96 -3.87
CA PHE A 90 -14.68 6.97 -2.86
C PHE A 90 -15.62 6.86 -1.66
N LYS A 91 -16.82 7.46 -1.74
CA LYS A 91 -17.81 7.44 -0.64
C LYS A 91 -18.13 6.02 -0.16
N GLY A 92 -18.22 5.05 -1.07
CA GLY A 92 -18.48 3.65 -0.73
C GLY A 92 -17.38 3.06 0.14
N LEU A 93 -16.12 3.20 -0.28
CA LEU A 93 -14.95 2.73 0.47
C LEU A 93 -14.88 3.39 1.85
N ILE A 94 -15.01 4.72 1.92
CA ILE A 94 -15.00 5.48 3.18
C ILE A 94 -16.10 4.99 4.13
N THR A 95 -17.32 4.83 3.62
CA THR A 95 -18.48 4.40 4.44
C THR A 95 -18.27 2.99 5.00
N VAL A 96 -17.78 2.06 4.18
CA VAL A 96 -17.49 0.69 4.62
C VAL A 96 -16.37 0.69 5.67
N SER A 97 -15.28 1.41 5.43
CA SER A 97 -14.16 1.53 6.38
C SER A 97 -14.61 2.08 7.74
N ILE A 98 -15.40 3.17 7.75
CA ILE A 98 -15.96 3.75 8.97
C ILE A 98 -16.90 2.75 9.67
N THR A 99 -17.75 2.05 8.91
CA THR A 99 -18.70 1.07 9.46
C THR A 99 -17.98 -0.10 10.13
N VAL A 100 -16.90 -0.62 9.51
CA VAL A 100 -16.09 -1.70 10.08
C VAL A 100 -15.39 -1.24 11.36
N LEU A 101 -14.82 -0.04 11.38
CA LEU A 101 -14.19 0.53 12.58
C LEU A 101 -15.21 0.74 13.70
N ALA A 102 -16.39 1.28 13.39
CA ALA A 102 -17.47 1.48 14.34
C ALA A 102 -18.01 0.16 14.91
N LEU A 103 -18.14 -0.88 14.06
CA LEU A 103 -18.52 -2.22 14.50
C LEU A 103 -17.45 -2.82 15.43
N GLY A 104 -16.17 -2.63 15.10
CA GLY A 104 -15.06 -3.00 15.99
C GLY A 104 -15.20 -2.35 17.36
N LEU A 105 -15.39 -1.02 17.41
CA LEU A 105 -15.58 -0.27 18.65
C LEU A 105 -16.80 -0.76 19.44
N PHE A 106 -17.92 -1.03 18.76
CA PHE A 106 -19.12 -1.58 19.37
C PHE A 106 -18.87 -2.97 19.99
N LEU A 107 -18.19 -3.87 19.27
CA LEU A 107 -17.85 -5.21 19.75
C LEU A 107 -16.88 -5.15 20.94
N SER A 108 -15.93 -4.22 20.93
CA SER A 108 -15.01 -3.95 22.04
C SER A 108 -15.75 -3.41 23.27
N TYR A 109 -16.62 -2.41 23.08
CA TYR A 109 -17.50 -1.90 24.14
C TYR A 109 -18.35 -3.03 24.73
N TRP A 110 -18.97 -3.87 23.89
CA TRP A 110 -19.80 -4.96 24.35
C TRP A 110 -19.01 -6.01 25.14
N MET A 111 -17.77 -6.30 24.75
CA MET A 111 -16.88 -7.21 25.50
C MET A 111 -16.55 -6.67 26.90
N ILE A 112 -16.38 -5.34 27.02
CA ILE A 112 -16.09 -4.67 28.29
C ILE A 112 -17.35 -4.53 29.17
N ALA A 113 -18.47 -4.09 28.60
CA ALA A 113 -19.68 -3.78 29.35
C ALA A 113 -20.44 -5.02 29.82
N LYS A 114 -20.39 -6.12 29.07
CA LYS A 114 -21.08 -7.37 29.41
C LYS A 114 -20.08 -8.53 29.52
N PRO A 115 -19.41 -8.73 30.69
CA PRO A 115 -18.50 -9.85 30.90
C PRO A 115 -19.22 -11.19 30.74
N GLY A 116 -18.46 -12.23 30.36
CA GLY A 116 -18.98 -13.59 30.32
C GLY A 116 -19.38 -14.09 31.71
N GLN A 117 -20.31 -15.04 31.75
CA GLN A 117 -20.87 -15.55 33.01
C GLN A 117 -20.15 -16.80 33.53
N ARG A 118 -19.31 -17.45 32.72
CA ARG A 118 -18.66 -18.71 33.13
C ARG A 118 -17.45 -18.44 34.04
N PRO A 119 -17.34 -19.14 35.18
CA PRO A 119 -16.19 -19.02 36.05
C PRO A 119 -14.90 -19.46 35.33
N SER A 120 -13.77 -18.90 35.75
CA SER A 120 -12.46 -19.23 35.21
C SER A 120 -12.08 -20.67 35.61
N GLY A 121 -12.44 -21.66 34.80
CA GLY A 121 -12.01 -23.06 35.00
C GLY A 121 -10.52 -23.30 34.70
N ARG A 122 -10.01 -24.49 35.09
CA ARG A 122 -8.59 -24.95 35.04
C ARG A 122 -7.82 -24.68 33.74
N ILE A 123 -8.48 -24.70 32.57
CA ILE A 123 -7.85 -24.35 31.29
C ILE A 123 -7.95 -22.84 31.09
N ASN A 124 -6.81 -22.17 31.04
CA ASN A 124 -6.71 -20.73 30.86
C ASN A 124 -6.92 -20.31 29.40
N TYR A 125 -8.12 -20.54 28.85
CA TYR A 125 -8.56 -20.05 27.52
C TYR A 125 -8.33 -18.54 27.32
N ALA A 126 -8.18 -17.77 28.39
CA ALA A 126 -7.72 -16.40 28.37
C ALA A 126 -6.33 -16.24 27.73
N TYR A 127 -5.35 -17.08 28.09
CA TYR A 127 -4.03 -17.07 27.45
C TYR A 127 -4.10 -17.56 26.00
N VAL A 128 -4.99 -18.50 25.70
CA VAL A 128 -5.23 -18.92 24.30
C VAL A 128 -5.82 -17.78 23.48
N ALA A 129 -6.75 -16.99 24.04
CA ALA A 129 -7.28 -15.81 23.38
C ALA A 129 -6.21 -14.73 23.14
N VAL A 130 -5.32 -14.51 24.12
CA VAL A 130 -4.17 -13.60 23.97
C VAL A 130 -3.19 -14.11 22.91
N ALA A 131 -2.88 -15.41 22.90
CA ALA A 131 -2.02 -15.99 21.87
C ALA A 131 -2.68 -15.88 20.48
N ALA A 132 -4.00 -16.07 20.39
CA ALA A 132 -4.74 -15.96 19.15
C ALA A 132 -4.74 -14.53 18.59
N ILE A 133 -4.91 -13.49 19.42
CA ILE A 133 -4.85 -12.09 18.93
C ILE A 133 -3.43 -11.70 18.50
N ILE A 134 -2.40 -12.14 19.21
CA ILE A 134 -1.01 -11.92 18.80
C ILE A 134 -0.72 -12.62 17.48
N ALA A 135 -1.12 -13.89 17.33
CA ALA A 135 -0.95 -14.64 16.09
C ALA A 135 -1.73 -14.01 14.93
N SER A 136 -2.97 -13.53 15.16
CA SER A 136 -3.74 -12.78 14.16
C SER A 136 -2.97 -11.52 13.71
N LEU A 137 -2.42 -10.74 14.63
CA LEU A 137 -1.65 -9.55 14.27
C LEU A 137 -0.40 -9.88 13.46
N LEU A 138 0.33 -10.94 13.79
CA LEU A 138 1.51 -11.36 13.03
C LEU A 138 1.16 -11.85 11.62
N LEU A 139 -0.01 -12.47 11.47
CA LEU A 139 -0.52 -12.97 10.18
C LEU A 139 -1.33 -11.92 9.40
N ASN A 140 -1.51 -10.71 9.95
CA ASN A 140 -2.21 -9.63 9.29
C ASN A 140 -1.34 -9.13 8.11
N PRO A 141 -1.89 -8.99 6.89
CA PRO A 141 -1.11 -8.56 5.72
C PRO A 141 -0.48 -7.17 5.92
N ALA A 142 -1.16 -6.25 6.61
CA ALA A 142 -0.60 -4.94 6.95
C ALA A 142 0.69 -5.06 7.77
N SER A 143 0.79 -6.05 8.66
CA SER A 143 1.98 -6.25 9.49
C SER A 143 3.17 -6.70 8.66
N ALA A 144 2.94 -7.53 7.63
CA ALA A 144 3.98 -7.94 6.69
C ALA A 144 4.46 -6.75 5.86
N ASP A 145 3.53 -5.94 5.33
CA ASP A 145 3.86 -4.75 4.56
C ASP A 145 4.63 -3.72 5.39
N LEU A 146 4.19 -3.45 6.63
CA LEU A 146 4.87 -2.54 7.54
C LEU A 146 6.27 -3.05 7.92
N TYR A 147 6.45 -4.37 8.07
CA TYR A 147 7.76 -4.97 8.29
C TYR A 147 8.67 -4.76 7.07
N ASP A 148 8.17 -5.01 5.86
CA ASP A 148 8.91 -4.83 4.62
C ASP A 148 9.27 -3.34 4.39
N LEU A 149 8.38 -2.43 4.78
CA LEU A 149 8.55 -0.99 4.62
C LEU A 149 9.53 -0.38 5.62
N PHE A 150 9.45 -0.75 6.91
CA PHE A 150 10.22 -0.06 7.96
C PHE A 150 11.39 -0.86 8.53
N LEU A 151 11.32 -2.19 8.52
CA LEU A 151 12.26 -3.04 9.26
C LEU A 151 13.17 -3.85 8.34
N LYS A 152 12.70 -4.19 7.13
CA LYS A 152 13.49 -4.94 6.15
C LYS A 152 14.48 -4.01 5.44
N PRO A 153 15.79 -4.33 5.45
CA PRO A 153 16.77 -3.63 4.64
C PRO A 153 16.50 -3.91 3.16
N SER A 154 15.78 -3.01 2.50
CA SER A 154 15.56 -3.05 1.05
C SER A 154 16.45 -1.99 0.37
N PRO A 155 16.90 -2.21 -0.88
CA PRO A 155 17.56 -1.17 -1.67
C PRO A 155 16.79 0.15 -1.66
N ALA A 156 15.45 0.10 -1.68
CA ALA A 156 14.55 1.24 -1.55
C ALA A 156 14.78 2.02 -0.23
N ASN A 157 14.69 1.34 0.92
CA ASN A 157 14.84 1.94 2.25
C ASN A 157 16.29 2.41 2.51
N SER A 158 17.26 1.68 1.94
CA SER A 158 18.67 2.05 2.00
C SER A 158 18.99 3.30 1.18
N MET A 159 18.26 3.52 0.07
CA MET A 159 18.40 4.69 -0.79
C MET A 159 17.93 5.95 -0.08
N GLU A 160 16.83 5.91 0.69
CA GLU A 160 16.43 7.04 1.54
C GLU A 160 17.38 7.27 2.71
N SER A 161 17.90 6.20 3.32
CA SER A 161 18.80 6.29 4.48
C SER A 161 20.24 6.72 4.14
N GLY A 162 20.52 7.09 2.88
CA GLY A 162 21.86 7.47 2.42
C GLY A 162 22.88 6.31 2.38
N LYS A 163 22.43 5.08 2.64
CA LYS A 163 23.26 3.85 2.64
C LYS A 163 23.21 3.09 1.31
N GLY A 164 22.39 3.55 0.36
CA GLY A 164 22.27 2.96 -0.97
C GLY A 164 23.26 3.53 -1.99
N ASP A 165 23.30 2.91 -3.17
CA ASP A 165 24.22 3.26 -4.26
C ASP A 165 23.84 4.57 -5.01
N PHE A 166 22.92 5.39 -4.49
CA PHE A 166 22.45 6.59 -5.18
C PHE A 166 23.60 7.50 -5.64
N TYR A 167 24.50 7.89 -4.72
CA TYR A 167 25.62 8.77 -5.02
C TYR A 167 26.68 8.14 -5.95
N LYS A 168 26.73 6.80 -6.03
CA LYS A 168 27.60 6.08 -6.96
C LYS A 168 27.14 6.27 -8.41
N TYR A 169 25.83 6.36 -8.65
CA TYR A 169 25.24 6.53 -9.98
C TYR A 169 24.83 7.97 -10.30
N TYR A 170 24.66 8.82 -9.28
CA TYR A 170 24.35 10.24 -9.46
C TYR A 170 25.44 10.93 -10.28
N ARG A 171 25.03 11.61 -11.35
CA ARG A 171 25.91 12.40 -12.21
C ARG A 171 25.26 13.75 -12.44
N GLN A 172 25.97 14.83 -12.09
CA GLN A 172 25.57 16.16 -12.50
C GLN A 172 25.95 16.33 -13.98
N SER A 173 24.95 16.59 -14.83
CA SER A 173 25.20 16.86 -16.25
C SER A 173 25.50 18.35 -16.43
N PRO A 174 26.68 18.73 -16.97
CA PRO A 174 26.92 20.12 -17.35
C PRO A 174 26.02 20.46 -18.55
N LEU A 175 25.11 21.43 -18.37
CA LEU A 175 24.26 21.92 -19.44
C LEU A 175 25.10 22.73 -20.45
N LYS A 176 25.59 22.06 -21.49
CA LYS A 176 26.26 22.69 -22.63
C LYS A 176 25.28 22.76 -23.80
N ARG A 177 25.08 23.96 -24.34
CA ARG A 177 24.29 24.13 -25.56
C ARG A 177 25.02 23.51 -26.74
N ILE A 178 24.38 22.58 -27.42
CA ILE A 178 24.88 21.93 -28.63
C ILE A 178 23.84 22.12 -29.73
N GLY A 179 24.24 22.75 -30.85
CA GLY A 179 23.42 22.85 -32.06
C GLY A 179 22.17 23.74 -31.96
N GLU A 180 21.26 23.53 -32.91
CA GLU A 180 20.00 24.26 -33.05
C GLU A 180 18.89 23.72 -32.15
N LYS A 181 17.99 24.60 -31.71
CA LYS A 181 16.89 24.26 -30.81
C LYS A 181 15.78 23.55 -31.59
N LYS A 182 15.48 22.31 -31.21
CA LYS A 182 14.30 21.59 -31.69
C LYS A 182 13.13 21.74 -30.72
N ASN A 183 11.91 21.60 -31.21
CA ASN A 183 10.73 21.41 -30.36
C ASN A 183 10.72 19.97 -29.87
N LEU A 184 10.40 19.77 -28.59
CA LEU A 184 10.25 18.45 -27.98
C LEU A 184 8.79 18.26 -27.56
N VAL A 185 8.15 17.22 -28.07
CA VAL A 185 6.82 16.77 -27.64
C VAL A 185 7.01 15.46 -26.89
N PHE A 186 6.55 15.40 -25.64
CA PHE A 186 6.64 14.21 -24.81
C PHE A 186 5.24 13.69 -24.48
N ILE A 187 5.02 12.40 -24.75
CA ILE A 187 3.73 11.75 -24.58
C ILE A 187 3.93 10.58 -23.62
N TYR A 188 3.26 10.63 -22.48
CA TYR A 188 3.14 9.48 -21.58
C TYR A 188 1.87 8.71 -21.91
N ALA A 189 2.03 7.43 -22.20
CA ALA A 189 0.91 6.49 -22.29
C ALA A 189 0.80 5.75 -20.95
N GLU A 190 -0.14 6.17 -20.11
CA GLU A 190 -0.35 5.61 -18.76
C GLU A 190 -0.62 4.11 -18.83
N SER A 191 0.09 3.32 -18.01
CA SER A 191 -0.03 1.85 -17.93
C SER A 191 0.16 1.12 -19.26
N LEU A 192 0.84 1.72 -20.24
CA LEU A 192 1.20 1.05 -21.50
C LEU A 192 2.41 0.13 -21.29
N GLU A 193 2.24 -1.15 -21.60
CA GLU A 193 3.29 -2.15 -21.48
C GLU A 193 3.62 -2.81 -22.82
N ARG A 194 4.82 -3.39 -22.92
CA ARG A 194 5.30 -4.02 -24.15
C ARG A 194 4.43 -5.21 -24.57
N THR A 195 3.83 -5.92 -23.62
CA THR A 195 2.96 -7.07 -23.86
C THR A 195 1.76 -6.72 -24.75
N TYR A 196 1.28 -5.48 -24.74
CA TYR A 196 0.18 -5.06 -25.62
C TYR A 196 0.55 -5.02 -27.10
N PHE A 197 1.84 -5.10 -27.43
CA PHE A 197 2.33 -5.26 -28.80
C PHE A 197 2.44 -6.73 -29.22
N ASP A 198 2.06 -7.69 -28.38
CA ASP A 198 2.04 -9.12 -28.74
C ASP A 198 0.70 -9.50 -29.39
N GLU A 199 0.71 -9.81 -30.69
CA GLU A 199 -0.50 -10.22 -31.43
C GLU A 199 -1.05 -11.58 -31.01
N SER A 200 -0.22 -12.45 -30.41
CA SER A 200 -0.69 -13.76 -29.96
C SER A 200 -1.59 -13.63 -28.72
N ILE A 201 -1.41 -12.56 -27.94
CA ILE A 201 -2.16 -12.28 -26.72
C ILE A 201 -3.25 -11.22 -26.99
N PHE A 202 -2.91 -10.15 -27.72
CA PHE A 202 -3.76 -8.99 -27.97
C PHE A 202 -3.87 -8.66 -29.47
N PRO A 203 -4.55 -9.51 -30.25
CA PRO A 203 -4.63 -9.34 -31.70
C PRO A 203 -5.33 -8.02 -32.07
N GLY A 204 -4.66 -7.20 -32.88
CA GLY A 204 -5.20 -5.93 -33.39
C GLY A 204 -5.38 -4.81 -32.36
N LEU A 205 -4.87 -4.97 -31.12
CA LEU A 205 -5.09 -3.98 -30.05
C LEU A 205 -4.34 -2.66 -30.30
N ILE A 206 -3.07 -2.74 -30.73
CA ILE A 206 -2.18 -1.58 -30.88
C ILE A 206 -1.60 -1.51 -32.30
N THR A 207 -2.48 -1.27 -33.28
CA THR A 207 -2.06 -1.18 -34.69
C THR A 207 -1.31 0.13 -34.98
N GLY A 208 -1.84 1.27 -34.51
CA GLY A 208 -1.25 2.59 -34.77
C GLY A 208 0.13 2.80 -34.15
N LEU A 209 0.33 2.44 -32.87
CA LEU A 209 1.67 2.57 -32.26
C LEU A 209 2.66 1.56 -32.86
N ARG A 210 2.21 0.39 -33.34
CA ARG A 210 3.12 -0.54 -34.03
C ARG A 210 3.60 0.01 -35.37
N GLU A 211 2.72 0.64 -36.15
CA GLU A 211 3.14 1.33 -37.37
C GLU A 211 4.19 2.40 -37.05
N LEU A 212 3.96 3.21 -36.01
CA LEU A 212 4.93 4.19 -35.54
C LEU A 212 6.25 3.55 -35.10
N GLU A 213 6.21 2.44 -34.36
CA GLU A 213 7.39 1.69 -33.92
C GLU A 213 8.26 1.24 -35.10
N SER A 214 7.63 0.74 -36.18
CA SER A 214 8.33 0.22 -37.36
C SER A 214 9.20 1.25 -38.09
N ARG A 215 8.92 2.55 -37.88
CA ARG A 215 9.60 3.68 -38.50
C ARG A 215 10.32 4.62 -37.52
N SER A 216 10.49 4.18 -36.27
CA SER A 216 11.06 4.99 -35.19
C SER A 216 12.25 4.29 -34.53
N THR A 217 13.06 5.06 -33.80
CA THR A 217 14.03 4.49 -32.87
C THR A 217 13.32 4.01 -31.61
N THR A 218 13.43 2.73 -31.31
CA THR A 218 12.72 2.09 -30.19
C THR A 218 13.68 1.45 -29.20
N PHE A 219 13.38 1.61 -27.91
CA PHE A 219 14.12 1.00 -26.81
C PHE A 219 13.22 -0.02 -26.12
N THR A 220 13.59 -1.30 -26.16
CA THR A 220 12.73 -2.40 -25.67
C THR A 220 13.16 -2.99 -24.32
N ASN A 221 14.41 -2.78 -23.91
CA ASN A 221 14.94 -3.25 -22.62
C ASN A 221 14.99 -2.12 -21.59
N VAL A 222 13.94 -1.33 -21.52
CA VAL A 222 13.77 -0.27 -20.52
C VAL A 222 13.17 -0.88 -19.26
N ARG A 223 13.77 -0.63 -18.11
CA ARG A 223 13.30 -1.13 -16.82
C ARG A 223 13.04 0.03 -15.88
N GLN A 224 11.96 -0.06 -15.11
CA GLN A 224 11.73 0.82 -13.99
C GLN A 224 12.75 0.49 -12.88
N VAL A 225 13.26 1.53 -12.23
CA VAL A 225 14.06 1.35 -11.02
C VAL A 225 13.12 1.23 -9.82
N ASN A 226 13.63 0.70 -8.71
CA ASN A 226 12.79 0.53 -7.51
C ASN A 226 12.17 1.88 -7.10
N ASN A 227 10.91 1.82 -6.63
CA ASN A 227 10.09 2.98 -6.25
C ASN A 227 9.73 3.96 -7.39
N THR A 228 9.87 3.58 -8.67
CA THR A 228 9.41 4.41 -9.82
C THR A 228 8.26 3.78 -10.61
N THR A 229 7.56 2.83 -10.01
CA THR A 229 6.54 1.98 -10.67
C THR A 229 5.16 2.62 -10.74
N TRP A 230 4.92 3.70 -9.98
CA TRP A 230 3.64 4.41 -9.92
C TRP A 230 3.75 5.79 -10.57
N THR A 231 2.63 6.33 -11.04
CA THR A 231 2.56 7.46 -11.99
C THR A 231 3.51 8.61 -11.66
N ILE A 232 3.40 9.22 -10.47
CA ILE A 232 4.21 10.40 -10.10
C ILE A 232 5.69 10.05 -10.02
N ALA A 233 6.04 8.89 -9.46
CA ALA A 233 7.44 8.49 -9.39
C ALA A 233 8.02 8.14 -10.76
N GLY A 234 7.23 7.57 -11.67
CA GLY A 234 7.59 7.38 -13.07
C GLY A 234 7.83 8.71 -13.79
N LEU A 235 6.94 9.68 -13.61
CA LEU A 235 7.07 11.03 -14.17
C LEU A 235 8.31 11.77 -13.65
N VAL A 236 8.60 11.69 -12.36
CA VAL A 236 9.80 12.32 -11.78
C VAL A 236 11.07 11.62 -12.27
N SER A 237 11.09 10.28 -12.27
CA SER A 237 12.26 9.53 -12.73
C SER A 237 12.61 9.77 -14.20
N SER A 238 11.62 9.90 -15.07
CA SER A 238 11.83 10.16 -16.49
C SER A 238 12.20 11.60 -16.80
N GLN A 239 11.67 12.59 -16.07
CA GLN A 239 11.95 14.01 -16.33
C GLN A 239 13.21 14.52 -15.62
N CYS A 240 13.44 14.06 -14.39
CA CYS A 240 14.55 14.51 -13.55
C CYS A 240 15.76 13.56 -13.62
N GLY A 241 15.59 12.35 -14.17
CA GLY A 241 16.64 11.33 -14.21
C GLY A 241 17.00 10.75 -12.84
N LEU A 242 16.12 10.90 -11.84
CA LEU A 242 16.31 10.47 -10.45
C LEU A 242 14.99 9.93 -9.86
N PRO A 243 15.04 8.91 -8.99
CA PRO A 243 13.84 8.42 -8.32
C PRO A 243 13.19 9.52 -7.48
N LEU A 244 11.88 9.43 -7.25
CA LEU A 244 11.13 10.39 -6.43
C LEU A 244 11.65 10.43 -4.98
N PHE A 245 12.01 9.27 -4.44
CA PHE A 245 12.62 9.14 -3.12
C PHE A 245 14.14 9.15 -3.27
N THR A 246 14.79 10.20 -2.78
CA THR A 246 16.24 10.38 -2.81
C THR A 246 16.81 10.58 -1.41
N PRO A 247 18.07 10.19 -1.16
CA PRO A 247 18.76 10.45 0.11
C PRO A 247 19.07 11.93 0.36
N SER A 248 18.86 12.81 -0.62
CA SER A 248 19.15 14.25 -0.52
C SER A 248 18.10 15.05 0.26
N GLY A 249 17.11 14.37 0.87
CA GLY A 249 15.89 14.98 1.36
C GLY A 249 14.86 15.10 0.24
N GLY A 250 13.58 14.92 0.59
CA GLY A 250 12.45 14.91 -0.35
C GLY A 250 12.38 16.17 -1.21
N ASN A 251 11.67 16.06 -2.35
CA ASN A 251 11.36 17.11 -3.33
C ASN A 251 11.81 18.52 -2.89
N ALA A 252 12.78 19.08 -3.60
CA ALA A 252 13.48 20.33 -3.30
C ALA A 252 12.62 21.62 -3.30
N LEU A 253 11.34 21.55 -2.94
CA LEU A 253 10.52 22.68 -2.52
C LEU A 253 11.06 23.35 -1.24
N SER A 254 11.80 22.63 -0.38
CA SER A 254 12.50 23.24 0.77
C SER A 254 13.72 24.09 0.36
N GLY A 255 14.24 23.90 -0.87
CA GLY A 255 15.36 24.66 -1.42
C GLY A 255 14.96 25.93 -2.18
N MET A 256 13.66 26.19 -2.39
CA MET A 256 13.16 27.41 -3.05
C MET A 256 12.71 28.49 -2.05
N GLY A 257 13.13 28.38 -0.79
CA GLY A 257 12.79 29.30 0.29
C GLY A 257 13.98 30.10 0.80
N THR A 258 14.76 30.73 -0.09
CA THR A 258 15.60 31.93 0.18
C THR A 258 15.90 32.65 -1.12
#